data_AF-A0A2P4SFP5-F1
#
_entry.id   AF-A0A2P4SFP5-F1
#
_cell.length_a   1.000
_cell.length_b   1.000
_cell.length_c   1.000
_cell.angle_alpha   90.00
_cell.angle_beta   90.00
_cell.angle_gamma   90.00
#
_symmetry.space_group_name_H-M   'P 1'
#
loop_
_entity.id
_entity.type
_entity.pdbx_description
1 polymer ?
#
loop_
_entity_poly.entity_id
_entity_poly.type
_entity_poly.pdbx_seq_one_letter_code
_entity_poly.pdbx_strand_id
1 'polypeptide(L)'
;MSSSLPTLLALLLLLASHGAAHTLSSRLPLLLSESIRIADGLQKEVSCAENVTDIFAGDKTNNKTELLCKASGIVWENQHCHKNLQGLFLNMRQLLNSSNASLKAPCPTAAGNTTPMGKFLKDLHLFFQELAKNETDLIL
;
A
#
# COMPACT_ATOMS: atom_id res chain seq x y z
N MET A 1 6.69 32.93 -42.51
CA MET A 1 6.49 31.75 -41.64
C MET A 1 7.44 31.87 -40.47
N SER A 2 6.95 32.00 -39.23
CA SER A 2 7.69 31.76 -37.97
C SER A 2 6.86 32.23 -36.76
N SER A 3 6.00 31.37 -36.23
CA SER A 3 5.25 31.65 -34.98
C SER A 3 4.87 30.36 -34.23
N SER A 4 5.76 29.36 -34.21
CA SER A 4 5.50 28.08 -33.53
C SER A 4 6.16 27.93 -32.15
N LEU A 5 7.21 28.71 -31.85
CA LEU A 5 8.00 28.55 -30.63
C LEU A 5 7.29 28.95 -29.32
N PRO A 6 6.57 30.09 -29.25
CA PRO A 6 5.94 30.53 -28.00
C PRO A 6 4.76 29.62 -27.58
N THR A 7 4.03 29.12 -28.57
CA THR A 7 2.86 28.24 -28.38
C THR A 7 3.29 26.88 -27.85
N LEU A 8 4.42 26.35 -28.32
CA LEU A 8 4.98 25.08 -27.86
C LEU A 8 5.50 25.17 -26.43
N LEU A 9 6.14 26.30 -26.08
CA LEU A 9 6.62 26.57 -24.71
C LEU A 9 5.47 26.73 -23.71
N ALA A 10 4.38 27.41 -24.09
CA ALA A 10 3.18 27.52 -23.27
C ALA A 10 2.52 26.15 -23.04
N LEU A 11 2.46 25.31 -24.07
CA LEU A 11 1.92 23.95 -23.95
C LEU A 11 2.77 23.06 -23.02
N LEU A 12 4.10 23.15 -23.12
CA LEU A 12 5.04 22.42 -22.25
C LEU A 12 4.95 22.88 -20.79
N LEU A 13 4.79 24.18 -20.54
CA LEU A 13 4.59 24.72 -19.19
C LEU A 13 3.27 24.27 -18.59
N LEU A 14 2.20 24.18 -19.38
CA LEU A 14 0.89 23.66 -18.95
C LEU A 14 0.94 22.15 -18.64
N LEU A 15 1.66 21.36 -19.44
CA LEU A 15 1.84 19.93 -19.23
C LEU A 15 2.73 19.62 -18.00
N ALA A 16 3.77 20.42 -17.78
CA ALA A 16 4.68 20.27 -16.64
C ALA A 16 4.06 20.66 -15.29
N SER A 17 3.06 21.56 -15.28
CA SER A 17 2.48 22.11 -14.05
C SER A 17 1.29 21.32 -13.49
N HIS A 18 0.60 20.50 -14.30
CA HIS A 18 -0.68 19.90 -13.89
C HIS A 18 -0.70 18.35 -13.91
N GLY A 19 0.28 17.69 -14.52
CA GLY A 19 0.22 16.23 -14.75
C GLY A 19 0.70 15.35 -13.60
N ALA A 20 1.69 15.79 -12.82
CA ALA A 20 2.39 14.90 -11.88
C ALA A 20 1.75 14.86 -10.47
N ALA A 21 1.27 16.00 -9.96
CA ALA A 21 0.76 16.07 -8.58
C ALA A 21 -0.70 15.60 -8.46
N HIS A 22 -1.58 15.93 -9.42
CA HIS A 22 -2.99 15.54 -9.38
C HIS A 22 -3.24 14.05 -9.69
N THR A 23 -2.36 13.40 -10.46
CA THR A 23 -2.49 11.97 -10.78
C THR A 23 -2.04 11.06 -9.63
N LEU A 24 -1.11 11.52 -8.79
CA LEU A 24 -0.65 10.77 -7.63
C LEU A 24 -1.67 10.83 -6.47
N SER A 25 -2.22 12.01 -6.20
CA SER A 25 -3.22 12.22 -5.15
C SER A 25 -4.53 11.47 -5.41
N SER A 26 -4.93 11.31 -6.67
CA SER A 26 -6.13 10.51 -7.04
C SER A 26 -5.90 8.99 -7.02
N ARG A 27 -4.65 8.52 -6.99
CA ARG A 27 -4.33 7.08 -6.95
C ARG A 27 -4.37 6.50 -5.54
N LEU A 28 -3.97 7.25 -4.52
CA LEU A 28 -3.90 6.75 -3.14
C LEU A 28 -5.25 6.24 -2.60
N PRO A 29 -6.37 6.98 -2.78
CA PRO A 29 -7.69 6.54 -2.31
C PRO A 29 -8.15 5.26 -3.03
N LEU A 30 -7.85 5.13 -4.33
CA LEU A 30 -8.18 3.95 -5.12
C LEU A 30 -7.37 2.73 -4.67
N LEU A 31 -6.06 2.90 -4.42
CA LEU A 31 -5.21 1.82 -3.91
C LEU A 31 -5.67 1.34 -2.53
N LEU A 32 -6.04 2.26 -1.64
CA LEU A 32 -6.57 1.92 -0.33
C LEU A 32 -7.92 1.21 -0.43
N SER A 33 -8.85 1.73 -1.24
CA SER A 33 -10.17 1.12 -1.46
C SER A 33 -10.06 -0.32 -1.99
N GLU A 34 -9.19 -0.55 -2.98
CA GLU A 34 -8.94 -1.89 -3.51
C GLU A 34 -8.26 -2.80 -2.49
N SER A 35 -7.32 -2.28 -1.70
CA SER A 35 -6.64 -3.04 -0.65
C SER A 35 -7.60 -3.48 0.46
N ILE A 36 -8.52 -2.60 0.88
CA ILE A 36 -9.61 -2.88 1.83
C ILE A 36 -10.47 -4.03 1.28
N ARG A 37 -10.94 -3.90 0.04
CA ARG A 37 -11.80 -4.90 -0.62
C ARG A 37 -11.12 -6.27 -0.71
N ILE A 38 -9.84 -6.29 -1.08
CA ILE A 38 -9.08 -7.55 -1.18
C ILE A 38 -8.87 -8.17 0.20
N ALA A 39 -8.42 -7.39 1.18
CA ALA A 39 -8.18 -7.90 2.53
C ALA A 39 -9.47 -8.48 3.16
N ASP A 40 -10.62 -7.82 2.95
CA ASP A 40 -11.91 -8.33 3.42
C ASP A 40 -12.31 -9.66 2.77
N GLY A 41 -12.19 -9.75 1.44
CA GLY A 41 -12.51 -10.96 0.69
C GLY A 41 -11.64 -12.15 1.07
N LEU A 42 -10.39 -11.93 1.49
CA LEU A 42 -9.45 -12.99 1.81
C LEU A 42 -9.58 -13.54 3.24
N GLN A 43 -10.26 -12.86 4.16
CA GLN A 43 -10.35 -13.28 5.57
C GLN A 43 -10.93 -14.69 5.78
N LYS A 44 -11.74 -15.17 4.84
CA LYS A 44 -12.42 -16.47 4.91
C LYS A 44 -11.80 -17.51 3.96
N GLU A 45 -10.75 -17.16 3.24
CA GLU A 45 -10.14 -18.06 2.26
C GLU A 45 -9.34 -19.17 2.94
N VAL A 46 -9.74 -20.41 2.66
CA VAL A 46 -9.16 -21.62 3.26
C VAL A 46 -7.81 -21.97 2.63
N SER A 47 -7.52 -21.46 1.43
CA SER A 47 -6.26 -21.73 0.72
C SER A 47 -5.03 -21.18 1.43
N CYS A 48 -5.21 -20.22 2.35
CA CYS A 48 -4.15 -19.58 3.12
C CYS A 48 -4.27 -19.90 4.62
N ALA A 49 -4.26 -21.19 4.99
CA ALA A 49 -4.45 -21.62 6.38
C ALA A 49 -3.18 -21.52 7.25
N GLU A 50 -2.07 -21.06 6.71
CA GLU A 50 -0.78 -21.00 7.41
C GLU A 50 -0.75 -19.88 8.46
N ASN A 51 0.08 -20.08 9.49
CA ASN A 51 0.35 -19.04 10.47
C ASN A 51 1.44 -18.11 9.95
N VAL A 52 1.26 -16.81 10.17
CA VAL A 52 2.22 -15.77 9.79
C VAL A 52 2.71 -15.03 11.02
N THR A 53 3.82 -14.31 10.91
CA THR A 53 4.30 -13.44 11.99
C THR A 53 3.23 -12.41 12.36
N ASP A 54 2.90 -12.31 13.65
CA ASP A 54 1.93 -11.35 14.17
C ASP A 54 2.59 -9.97 14.33
N ILE A 55 2.61 -9.20 13.25
CA ILE A 55 3.18 -7.84 13.24
C ILE A 55 2.26 -6.81 13.92
N PHE A 56 1.00 -7.15 14.15
CA PHE A 56 0.02 -6.29 14.82
C PHE A 56 -0.02 -6.56 16.34
N ALA A 57 0.50 -7.71 16.80
CA ALA A 57 0.65 -8.02 18.21
C ALA A 57 1.59 -7.03 18.90
N GLY A 58 1.03 -6.21 19.78
CA GLY A 58 1.80 -5.29 20.61
C GLY A 58 2.30 -4.07 19.85
N ASP A 59 1.60 -3.65 18.79
CA ASP A 59 1.96 -2.48 18.00
C ASP A 59 2.06 -1.21 18.87
N LYS A 60 3.30 -0.94 19.29
CA LYS A 60 3.77 0.30 19.92
C LYS A 60 4.43 1.21 18.89
N THR A 61 4.50 0.79 17.62
CA THR A 61 5.09 1.59 16.56
C THR A 61 4.01 2.51 16.01
N ASN A 62 4.02 3.78 16.46
CA ASN A 62 3.21 4.85 15.86
C ASN A 62 3.57 5.12 14.37
N ASN A 63 4.45 4.31 13.76
CA ASN A 63 4.92 4.45 12.40
C ASN A 63 4.13 3.53 11.45
N LYS A 64 3.05 4.09 10.91
CA LYS A 64 2.17 3.43 9.93
C LYS A 64 2.91 2.96 8.69
N THR A 65 3.92 3.71 8.23
CA THR A 65 4.71 3.35 7.05
C THR A 65 5.59 2.12 7.31
N GLU A 66 6.17 2.01 8.51
CA GLU A 66 6.91 0.81 8.92
C GLU A 66 5.99 -0.41 9.03
N LEU A 67 4.79 -0.23 9.60
CA LEU A 67 3.82 -1.32 9.70
C LEU A 67 3.31 -1.78 8.33
N LEU A 68 2.98 -0.85 7.43
CA LEU A 68 2.63 -1.14 6.04
C LEU A 68 3.75 -1.90 5.31
N CYS A 69 4.99 -1.49 5.56
CA CYS A 69 6.20 -2.12 5.04
C CYS A 69 6.32 -3.58 5.53
N LYS A 70 6.24 -3.83 6.84
CA LYS A 70 6.23 -5.20 7.40
C LYS A 70 5.07 -6.05 6.88
N ALA A 71 3.86 -5.49 6.82
CA ALA A 71 2.70 -6.18 6.29
C ALA A 71 2.92 -6.60 4.83
N SER A 72 3.57 -5.75 4.03
CA SER A 72 3.89 -6.08 2.62
C SER A 72 4.85 -7.26 2.49
N GLY A 73 5.76 -7.46 3.47
CA GLY A 73 6.65 -8.62 3.54
C GLY A 73 5.87 -9.92 3.72
N ILE A 74 4.95 -9.96 4.69
CA ILE A 74 4.08 -11.12 4.91
C ILE A 74 3.23 -11.42 3.67
N VAL A 75 2.59 -10.41 3.09
CA VAL A 75 1.77 -10.60 1.88
C VAL A 75 2.60 -11.12 0.71
N TRP A 76 3.84 -10.65 0.54
CA TRP A 76 4.78 -11.12 -0.49
C TRP A 76 5.15 -12.59 -0.33
N GLU A 77 5.53 -12.99 0.87
CA GLU A 77 5.95 -14.38 1.17
C GLU A 77 4.80 -15.38 0.94
N ASN A 78 3.56 -14.94 1.17
CA ASN A 78 2.37 -15.78 1.12
C ASN A 78 1.58 -15.67 -0.20
N GLN A 79 2.10 -15.02 -1.25
CA GLN A 79 1.36 -14.85 -2.52
C GLN A 79 0.99 -16.17 -3.20
N HIS A 80 1.73 -17.23 -2.91
CA HIS A 80 1.53 -18.55 -3.47
C HIS A 80 0.18 -19.18 -3.05
N CYS A 81 -0.41 -18.76 -1.93
CA CYS A 81 -1.65 -19.35 -1.43
C CYS A 81 -2.93 -18.75 -2.06
N HIS A 82 -2.88 -17.53 -2.60
CA HIS A 82 -4.04 -16.92 -3.28
C HIS A 82 -3.64 -15.77 -4.23
N LYS A 83 -4.13 -15.79 -5.49
CA LYS A 83 -3.80 -14.80 -6.53
C LYS A 83 -4.03 -13.34 -6.13
N ASN A 84 -5.08 -13.06 -5.34
CA ASN A 84 -5.39 -11.69 -4.91
C ASN A 84 -4.34 -11.12 -3.94
N LEU A 85 -3.55 -11.95 -3.25
CA LEU A 85 -2.44 -11.46 -2.43
C LEU A 85 -1.35 -10.79 -3.27
N GLN A 86 -1.15 -11.25 -4.51
CA GLN A 86 -0.26 -10.57 -5.45
C GLN A 86 -0.76 -9.15 -5.77
N GLY A 87 -2.06 -9.01 -6.04
CA GLY A 87 -2.70 -7.70 -6.26
C GLY A 87 -2.57 -6.80 -5.03
N LEU A 88 -2.83 -7.36 -3.85
CA LEU A 88 -2.69 -6.64 -2.58
C LEU A 88 -1.28 -6.12 -2.36
N PHE A 89 -0.27 -6.96 -2.59
CA PHE A 89 1.14 -6.57 -2.47
C PHE A 89 1.51 -5.43 -3.43
N LEU A 90 1.04 -5.48 -4.68
CA LEU A 90 1.30 -4.42 -5.64
C LEU A 90 0.71 -3.09 -5.20
N ASN A 91 -0.49 -3.10 -4.62
CA ASN A 91 -1.09 -1.90 -4.04
C ASN A 91 -0.25 -1.36 -2.88
N MET A 92 0.14 -2.23 -1.93
CA MET A 92 0.97 -1.84 -0.79
C MET A 92 2.33 -1.26 -1.20
N ARG A 93 2.97 -1.84 -2.22
CA ARG A 93 4.22 -1.32 -2.78
C ARG A 93 4.02 0.09 -3.36
N GLN A 94 2.91 0.34 -4.06
CA GLN A 94 2.61 1.67 -4.59
C GLN A 94 2.30 2.68 -3.47
N LEU A 95 1.61 2.27 -2.41
CA LEU A 95 1.39 3.08 -1.21
C LEU A 95 2.73 3.46 -0.55
N LEU A 96 3.64 2.50 -0.38
CA LEU A 96 4.98 2.75 0.18
C LEU A 96 5.84 3.67 -0.69
N ASN A 97 5.81 3.47 -2.01
CA ASN A 97 6.53 4.34 -2.96
C ASN A 97 5.99 5.77 -2.98
N SER A 98 4.75 5.97 -2.56
CA SER A 98 4.12 7.29 -2.44
C SER A 98 4.40 7.95 -1.07
N SER A 99 5.01 7.21 -0.13
CA SER A 99 5.41 7.74 1.17
C SER A 99 6.79 8.40 1.12
N ASN A 100 7.05 9.37 2.03
CA ASN A 100 8.35 10.03 2.16
C ASN A 100 9.42 9.17 2.85
N ALA A 101 9.08 7.94 3.27
CA ALA A 101 10.00 7.07 3.99
C ALA A 101 11.01 6.41 3.04
N SER A 102 12.21 6.14 3.54
CA SER A 102 13.26 5.38 2.83
C SER A 102 12.96 3.89 2.70
N LEU A 103 11.84 3.41 3.26
CA LEU A 103 11.43 2.02 3.28
C LEU A 103 10.90 1.58 1.91
N LYS A 104 11.28 0.39 1.47
CA LYS A 104 10.84 -0.21 0.19
C LYS A 104 10.41 -1.66 0.41
N ALA A 105 9.29 -2.04 -0.22
CA ALA A 105 8.75 -3.40 -0.16
C ALA A 105 9.44 -4.38 -1.14
N PRO A 106 9.63 -5.66 -0.77
CA PRO A 106 9.22 -6.26 0.51
C PRO A 106 10.16 -5.89 1.64
N CYS A 107 9.61 -5.70 2.83
CA CYS A 107 10.39 -5.40 4.02
C CYS A 107 10.62 -6.65 4.85
N PRO A 108 11.83 -6.84 5.41
CA PRO A 108 12.10 -7.99 6.26
C PRO A 108 11.23 -7.95 7.51
N THR A 109 10.55 -9.05 7.80
CA THR A 109 9.85 -9.26 9.06
C THR A 109 10.70 -10.14 9.97
N ALA A 110 10.99 -9.66 11.18
CA ALA A 110 11.69 -10.47 12.17
C ALA A 110 10.81 -11.64 12.64
N ALA A 111 11.44 -12.74 13.06
CA ALA A 111 10.74 -13.82 13.74
C ALA A 111 10.10 -13.32 15.04
N GLY A 112 8.89 -13.78 15.33
CA GLY A 112 8.14 -13.36 16.51
C GLY A 112 6.95 -14.29 16.79
N ASN A 113 6.02 -13.82 17.61
CA ASN A 113 4.74 -14.49 17.79
C ASN A 113 4.05 -14.66 16.45
N THR A 114 3.29 -15.74 16.29
CA THR A 114 2.57 -16.01 15.05
C THR A 114 1.06 -15.92 15.25
N THR A 115 0.34 -15.72 14.16
CA THR A 115 -1.11 -15.57 14.13
C THR A 115 -1.68 -16.25 12.89
N PRO A 116 -2.93 -16.76 12.94
CA PRO A 116 -3.56 -17.30 11.74
C PRO A 116 -3.67 -16.23 10.65
N MET A 117 -3.40 -16.58 9.39
CA MET A 117 -3.51 -15.65 8.26
C MET A 117 -4.87 -14.92 8.20
N GLY A 118 -5.98 -15.62 8.47
CA GLY A 118 -7.30 -15.00 8.50
C GLY A 118 -7.42 -13.87 9.54
N LYS A 119 -6.77 -14.01 10.70
CA LYS A 119 -6.67 -12.93 11.70
C LYS A 119 -5.76 -11.81 11.19
N PHE A 120 -4.58 -12.14 10.64
CA PHE A 120 -3.69 -11.14 10.04
C PHE A 120 -4.40 -10.29 8.97
N LEU A 121 -5.17 -10.91 8.07
CA LEU A 121 -5.92 -10.22 7.03
C LEU A 121 -7.03 -9.33 7.58
N LYS A 122 -7.66 -9.75 8.68
CA LYS A 122 -8.64 -8.93 9.40
C LYS A 122 -7.98 -7.70 10.02
N ASP A 123 -6.84 -7.87 10.68
CA ASP A 123 -6.09 -6.77 11.28
C ASP A 123 -5.56 -5.81 10.19
N LEU A 124 -5.09 -6.36 9.06
CA LEU A 124 -4.65 -5.60 7.89
C LEU A 124 -5.80 -4.81 7.24
N HIS A 125 -7.00 -5.39 7.17
CA HIS A 125 -8.19 -4.70 6.70
C HIS A 125 -8.52 -3.48 7.58
N LEU A 126 -8.49 -3.64 8.91
CA LEU A 126 -8.69 -2.53 9.84
C LEU A 126 -7.61 -1.45 9.69
N PHE A 127 -6.36 -1.86 9.52
CA PHE A 127 -5.26 -0.95 9.27
C PHE A 127 -5.47 -0.10 8.00
N PHE A 128 -5.88 -0.70 6.87
CA PHE A 128 -6.17 0.07 5.67
C PHE A 128 -7.36 1.03 5.84
N GLN A 129 -8.39 0.64 6.60
CA GLN A 129 -9.49 1.54 6.93
C GLN A 129 -9.02 2.74 7.75
N GLU A 130 -8.05 2.55 8.64
CA GLU A 130 -7.45 3.64 9.41
C GLU A 130 -6.63 4.58 8.50
N LEU A 131 -5.82 4.03 7.60
CA LEU A 131 -5.07 4.81 6.61
C LEU A 131 -5.99 5.63 5.70
N ALA A 132 -7.13 5.07 5.29
CA ALA A 132 -8.11 5.77 4.45
C ALA A 132 -8.85 6.90 5.20
N LYS A 133 -9.00 6.80 6.53
CA LYS A 133 -9.58 7.88 7.34
C LYS A 133 -8.60 9.04 7.53
N ASN A 134 -7.31 8.74 7.55
CA ASN A 134 -6.23 9.69 7.80
C ASN A 134 -5.25 9.73 6.61
N GLU A 135 -5.72 10.08 5.41
CA GLU A 135 -4.91 10.05 4.17
C GLU A 135 -3.58 10.84 4.27
N THR A 136 -3.49 11.81 5.20
CA THR A 136 -2.27 12.56 5.53
C THR A 136 -1.15 11.74 6.19
N ASP A 137 -1.44 10.61 6.82
CA ASP A 137 -0.47 9.87 7.67
C ASP A 137 0.57 9.07 6.86
N LEU A 138 0.38 8.93 5.54
CA LEU A 138 1.35 8.34 4.61
C LEU A 138 2.23 9.39 3.91
N ILE A 139 1.84 10.66 3.96
CA ILE A 139 2.41 11.77 3.18
C ILE A 139 3.32 12.67 4.04
N LEU A 140 3.33 12.50 5.37
CA LEU A 140 4.17 13.26 6.31
C LEU A 140 5.44 12.49 6.68
#